data_AF-A0A9C7EIK1-F1
#
_entry.id   AF-A0A9C7EIK1-F1
#
_cell.length_a   1.000
_cell.length_b   1.000
_cell.length_c   1.000
_cell.angle_alpha   90.00
_cell.angle_beta   90.00
_cell.angle_gamma   90.00
#
_symmetry.space_group_name_H-M   'P 1'
#
loop_
_entity.id
_entity.type
_entity.pdbx_description
1 polymer ?
#
loop_
_entity_poly.entity_id
_entity_poly.type
_entity_poly.pdbx_seq_one_letter_code
_entity_poly.pdbx_strand_id
1 'polypeptide(L)'
;MIYLDLFVGVLTAPFATLRALAAQPRPGAAVVVHALIILITALAGAYAAPGAPPLPLTPGAGLAVVFGLLGLFLYAACLHLSAAFLGGEGCGRALGLFTALAFASSPSVLIAPFGLAMRAAPPVFYYLVSAALGFWVLVLQILSIQATYRFSFWRALAALLLPFLLVLAAVLLSVVLGVAALLPQLKGLLPPTL
;
A
#
# COMPACT_ATOMS: atom_id res chain seq x y z
N MET A 1 1.51 21.25 -16.81
CA MET A 1 2.89 20.77 -16.64
C MET A 1 3.22 20.22 -15.25
N ILE A 2 2.49 20.62 -14.18
CA ILE A 2 2.78 20.23 -12.78
C ILE A 2 2.86 18.71 -12.49
N TYR A 3 2.05 17.85 -13.12
CA TYR A 3 1.93 16.44 -12.71
C TYR A 3 3.08 15.55 -13.17
N LEU A 4 3.58 15.78 -14.39
CA LEU A 4 4.70 15.02 -14.95
C LEU A 4 5.99 15.34 -14.19
N ASP A 5 6.20 16.60 -13.82
CA ASP A 5 7.37 17.02 -13.04
C ASP A 5 7.37 16.38 -11.64
N LEU A 6 6.20 16.26 -11.01
CA LEU A 6 6.05 15.56 -9.73
C LEU A 6 6.30 14.06 -9.87
N PHE A 7 5.77 13.43 -10.92
CA PHE A 7 5.98 12.01 -11.20
C PHE A 7 7.47 11.71 -11.45
N VAL A 8 8.11 12.48 -12.33
CA VAL A 8 9.55 12.37 -12.61
C VAL A 8 10.36 12.64 -11.35
N GLY A 9 9.99 13.66 -10.57
CA GLY A 9 10.65 13.99 -9.32
C GLY A 9 10.59 12.87 -8.29
N VAL A 10 9.49 12.12 -8.19
CA VAL A 10 9.40 10.94 -7.31
C VAL A 10 10.40 9.86 -7.75
N LEU A 11 10.66 9.72 -9.05
CA LEU A 11 11.58 8.71 -9.57
C LEU A 11 13.05 9.14 -9.45
N THR A 12 13.35 10.43 -9.62
CA THR A 12 14.73 10.94 -9.68
C THR A 12 15.23 11.55 -8.37
N ALA A 13 14.35 12.20 -7.61
CA ALA A 13 14.65 12.92 -6.37
C ALA A 13 13.58 12.65 -5.28
N PRO A 14 13.34 11.38 -4.91
CA PRO A 14 12.15 10.94 -4.17
C PRO A 14 11.93 11.68 -2.87
N PHE A 15 12.96 11.79 -2.02
CA PHE A 15 12.79 12.38 -0.70
C PHE A 15 12.44 13.87 -0.76
N ALA A 16 13.08 14.63 -1.65
CA ALA A 16 12.81 16.06 -1.83
C ALA A 16 11.39 16.30 -2.34
N THR A 17 10.97 15.52 -3.36
CA THR A 17 9.63 15.64 -3.94
C THR A 17 8.55 15.20 -2.97
N LEU A 18 8.71 14.10 -2.25
CA LEU A 18 7.76 13.64 -1.23
C LEU A 18 7.64 14.63 -0.07
N ARG A 19 8.75 15.26 0.33
CA ARG A 19 8.74 16.33 1.34
C ARG A 19 8.00 17.58 0.87
N ALA A 20 8.17 17.97 -0.39
CA ALA A 20 7.42 19.08 -0.98
C ALA A 20 5.91 18.77 -1.03
N LEU A 21 5.54 17.56 -1.46
CA LEU A 21 4.15 17.09 -1.48
C LEU A 21 3.52 17.03 -0.08
N ALA A 22 4.28 16.59 0.92
CA ALA A 22 3.82 16.55 2.31
C ALA A 22 3.65 17.95 2.92
N ALA A 23 4.48 18.92 2.51
CA ALA A 23 4.41 20.30 2.97
C ALA A 23 3.27 21.09 2.32
N GLN A 24 2.99 20.86 1.04
CA GLN A 24 1.91 21.50 0.27
C GLN A 24 1.01 20.43 -0.36
N PRO A 25 0.11 19.82 0.42
CA PRO A 25 -0.73 18.73 -0.04
C PRO A 25 -1.63 19.17 -1.19
N ARG A 26 -1.76 18.29 -2.18
CA ARG A 26 -2.63 18.47 -3.35
C ARG A 26 -3.55 17.24 -3.44
N PRO A 27 -4.59 17.14 -2.60
CA PRO A 27 -5.39 15.91 -2.50
C PRO A 27 -6.10 15.56 -3.81
N GLY A 28 -6.59 16.55 -4.57
CA GLY A 28 -7.17 16.31 -5.90
C GLY A 28 -6.15 15.69 -6.88
N ALA A 29 -4.90 16.15 -6.84
CA ALA A 29 -3.81 15.58 -7.63
C ALA A 29 -3.52 14.12 -7.23
N ALA A 30 -3.47 13.86 -5.92
CA ALA A 30 -3.24 12.54 -5.37
C ALA A 30 -4.31 11.54 -5.81
N VAL A 31 -5.59 11.93 -5.76
CA VAL A 31 -6.72 11.09 -6.22
C VAL A 31 -6.58 10.76 -7.70
N VAL A 32 -6.34 11.76 -8.55
CA VAL A 32 -6.20 11.54 -10.01
C VAL A 32 -5.01 10.64 -10.32
N VAL A 33 -3.85 10.92 -9.75
CA VAL A 33 -2.63 10.14 -9.99
C VAL A 33 -2.82 8.70 -9.52
N HIS A 34 -3.34 8.49 -8.31
CA HIS A 34 -3.54 7.13 -7.81
C HIS A 34 -4.60 6.37 -8.60
N ALA A 35 -5.70 7.02 -9.01
CA ALA A 35 -6.70 6.41 -9.89
C ALA A 35 -6.10 5.96 -11.23
N LEU A 36 -5.24 6.79 -11.85
CA LEU A 36 -4.53 6.41 -13.06
C LEU A 36 -3.58 5.23 -12.83
N ILE A 37 -2.84 5.22 -11.72
CA ILE A 37 -1.97 4.10 -11.34
C ILE A 37 -2.79 2.81 -11.19
N ILE A 38 -3.94 2.86 -10.51
CA ILE A 38 -4.85 1.72 -10.37
C ILE A 38 -5.31 1.21 -11.74
N LEU A 39 -5.78 2.10 -12.61
CA LEU A 39 -6.26 1.71 -13.94
C LEU A 39 -5.15 1.09 -14.79
N ILE A 40 -3.96 1.70 -14.80
CA ILE A 40 -2.82 1.20 -15.58
C ILE A 40 -2.35 -0.16 -15.05
N THR A 41 -2.24 -0.32 -13.73
CA THR A 41 -1.79 -1.58 -13.11
C THR A 41 -2.84 -2.69 -13.25
N ALA A 42 -4.13 -2.38 -13.13
CA ALA A 42 -5.20 -3.33 -13.38
C ALA A 42 -5.21 -3.80 -14.84
N LEU A 43 -5.07 -2.86 -15.78
CA LEU A 43 -4.97 -3.18 -17.21
C LEU A 43 -3.72 -4.04 -17.48
N ALA A 44 -2.56 -3.63 -16.99
CA ALA A 44 -1.33 -4.38 -17.14
C ALA A 44 -1.44 -5.80 -16.59
N GLY A 45 -2.01 -5.97 -15.39
CA GLY A 45 -2.25 -7.29 -14.79
C GLY A 45 -3.15 -8.17 -15.66
N ALA A 46 -4.21 -7.61 -16.23
CA ALA A 46 -5.13 -8.35 -17.10
C ALA A 46 -4.49 -8.84 -18.42
N TYR A 47 -3.46 -8.15 -18.93
CA TYR A 47 -2.82 -8.49 -20.20
C TYR A 47 -1.45 -9.17 -20.07
N ALA A 48 -0.74 -8.94 -18.97
CA ALA A 48 0.65 -9.35 -18.79
C ALA A 48 0.88 -10.37 -17.67
N ALA A 49 -0.07 -10.56 -16.74
CA ALA A 49 0.13 -11.54 -15.68
C ALA A 49 0.11 -12.97 -16.25
N PRO A 50 1.01 -13.87 -15.79
CA PRO A 50 0.96 -15.28 -16.16
C PRO A 50 -0.40 -15.91 -15.85
N GLY A 51 -1.04 -16.51 -16.85
CA GLY A 51 -2.36 -17.14 -16.70
C GLY A 51 -3.54 -16.15 -16.65
N ALA A 52 -3.34 -14.87 -16.99
CA ALA A 52 -4.42 -13.90 -17.00
C ALA A 52 -5.53 -14.30 -18.00
N PRO A 53 -6.82 -14.29 -17.56
CA PRO A 53 -7.93 -14.52 -18.47
C PRO A 53 -8.04 -13.36 -19.47
N PRO A 54 -8.52 -13.59 -20.72
CA PRO A 54 -8.81 -12.52 -21.66
C PRO A 54 -10.04 -11.75 -21.17
N LEU A 55 -9.83 -10.68 -20.40
CA LEU A 55 -10.93 -9.86 -19.89
C LEU A 55 -11.16 -8.61 -20.76
N PRO A 56 -12.41 -8.34 -21.18
CA PRO A 56 -12.79 -7.01 -21.65
C PRO A 56 -12.75 -6.03 -20.47
N LEU A 57 -12.74 -4.73 -20.77
CA LEU A 57 -12.90 -3.66 -19.78
C LEU A 57 -14.28 -3.81 -19.10
N THR A 58 -14.34 -4.58 -18.01
CA THR A 58 -15.58 -4.87 -17.27
C THR A 58 -15.88 -3.77 -16.25
N PRO A 59 -17.12 -3.70 -15.72
CA PRO A 59 -17.49 -2.83 -14.59
C PRO A 59 -16.55 -2.92 -13.37
N GLY A 60 -15.78 -4.02 -13.25
CA GLY A 60 -14.78 -4.22 -12.20
C GLY A 60 -13.67 -3.17 -12.17
N ALA A 61 -13.32 -2.53 -13.31
CA ALA A 61 -12.28 -1.49 -13.34
C ALA A 61 -12.71 -0.23 -12.55
N GLY A 62 -13.98 0.17 -12.65
CA GLY A 62 -14.53 1.29 -11.88
C GLY A 62 -14.54 1.00 -10.38
N LEU A 63 -14.94 -0.22 -9.99
CA LEU A 63 -14.91 -0.67 -8.60
C LEU A 63 -13.48 -0.71 -8.06
N ALA A 64 -12.50 -1.15 -8.86
CA ALA A 64 -11.10 -1.17 -8.45
C ALA A 64 -10.57 0.23 -8.10
N VAL A 65 -10.95 1.26 -8.85
CA VAL A 65 -10.58 2.66 -8.53
C VAL A 65 -11.22 3.09 -7.20
N VAL A 66 -12.51 2.83 -7.00
CA VAL A 66 -13.21 3.19 -5.75
C VAL A 66 -12.58 2.51 -4.54
N PHE A 67 -12.41 1.19 -4.59
CA PHE A 67 -11.79 0.44 -3.50
C PHE A 67 -10.31 0.77 -3.31
N GLY A 68 -9.58 1.05 -4.39
CA GLY A 68 -8.17 1.46 -4.29
C GLY A 68 -8.00 2.83 -3.65
N LEU A 69 -8.84 3.81 -3.99
CA LEU A 69 -8.85 5.12 -3.33
C LEU A 69 -9.29 5.04 -1.87
N LEU A 70 -10.31 4.23 -1.57
CA LEU A 70 -10.72 3.96 -0.19
C LEU A 70 -9.60 3.27 0.59
N GLY A 71 -8.94 2.28 -0.03
CA GLY A 71 -7.79 1.58 0.52
C GLY A 71 -6.63 2.53 0.82
N LEU A 72 -6.28 3.42 -0.10
CA LEU A 72 -5.28 4.46 0.11
C LEU A 72 -5.65 5.40 1.27
N PHE A 73 -6.91 5.83 1.34
CA PHE A 73 -7.41 6.69 2.40
C PHE A 73 -7.27 6.01 3.78
N LEU A 74 -7.77 4.79 3.90
CA LEU A 74 -7.70 4.00 5.14
C LEU A 74 -6.25 3.70 5.51
N TYR A 75 -5.42 3.32 4.55
CA TYR A 75 -4.00 3.07 4.76
C TYR A 75 -3.27 4.33 5.27
N ALA A 76 -3.48 5.48 4.62
CA ALA A 76 -2.92 6.74 5.06
C ALA A 76 -3.40 7.14 6.46
N ALA A 77 -4.67 6.88 6.80
CA ALA A 77 -5.21 7.13 8.14
C ALA A 77 -4.56 6.24 9.21
N CYS A 78 -4.42 4.94 8.95
CA CYS A 78 -3.74 4.00 9.85
C CYS A 78 -2.27 4.39 10.08
N LEU A 79 -1.57 4.76 9.00
CA LEU A 79 -0.18 5.23 9.10
C LEU A 79 -0.08 6.58 9.82
N HIS A 80 -1.04 7.49 9.60
CA HIS A 80 -1.08 8.76 10.32
C HIS A 80 -1.22 8.54 11.82
N LEU A 81 -2.14 7.66 12.24
CA LEU A 81 -2.34 7.32 13.64
C LEU A 81 -1.09 6.65 14.24
N SER A 82 -0.46 5.76 13.48
CA SER A 82 0.77 5.08 13.90
C SER A 82 1.92 6.06 14.10
N ALA A 83 2.08 7.03 13.19
CA ALA A 83 3.08 8.08 13.31
C ALA A 83 2.77 9.06 14.46
N ALA A 84 1.50 9.38 14.68
CA ALA A 84 1.08 10.21 15.81
C ALA A 84 1.40 9.53 17.15
N PHE A 85 1.11 8.23 17.28
CA PHE A 85 1.44 7.44 18.47
C PHE A 85 2.95 7.40 18.77
N LEU A 86 3.78 7.36 17.72
CA LEU A 86 5.23 7.38 17.85
C LEU A 86 5.83 8.79 18.00
N GLY A 87 5.00 9.82 18.22
CA GLY A 87 5.43 11.20 18.51
C GLY A 87 5.95 11.96 17.28
N GLY A 88 5.27 11.81 16.13
CA GLY A 88 5.60 12.54 14.89
C GLY A 88 5.42 14.04 14.98
N GLU A 89 6.43 14.81 14.58
CA GLU A 89 6.37 16.27 14.43
C GLU A 89 5.55 16.62 13.18
N GLY A 90 4.22 16.60 13.32
CA GLY A 90 3.32 16.82 12.20
C GLY A 90 1.87 16.37 12.41
N CYS A 91 1.42 16.17 13.65
CA CYS A 91 -0.01 15.97 13.96
C CYS A 91 -0.83 17.10 13.30
N GLY A 92 -1.63 16.75 12.28
CA GLY A 92 -2.32 17.69 11.38
C GLY A 92 -1.97 17.57 9.88
N ARG A 93 -0.92 16.81 9.51
CA ARG A 93 -0.51 16.61 8.10
C ARG A 93 -1.04 15.34 7.44
N ALA A 94 -2.21 14.85 7.86
CA ALA A 94 -2.83 13.64 7.27
C ALA A 94 -2.98 13.73 5.74
N LEU A 95 -3.39 14.90 5.22
CA LEU A 95 -3.47 15.17 3.78
C LEU A 95 -2.10 15.18 3.09
N GLY A 96 -1.05 15.61 3.79
CA GLY A 96 0.34 15.55 3.32
C GLY A 96 0.80 14.11 3.12
N LEU A 97 0.56 13.25 4.12
CA LEU A 97 0.87 11.83 4.03
C LEU A 97 0.05 11.15 2.92
N PHE A 98 -1.26 11.39 2.86
CA PHE A 98 -2.13 10.85 1.81
C PHE A 98 -1.62 11.22 0.41
N THR A 99 -1.25 12.49 0.21
CA THR A 99 -0.69 12.97 -1.05
C THR A 99 0.64 12.28 -1.36
N ALA A 100 1.56 12.23 -0.41
CA ALA A 100 2.86 11.58 -0.58
C ALA A 100 2.72 10.09 -0.91
N LEU A 101 1.83 9.36 -0.23
CA LEU A 101 1.58 7.94 -0.46
C LEU A 101 0.97 7.66 -1.84
N ALA A 102 0.04 8.49 -2.30
CA ALA A 102 -0.50 8.39 -3.67
C ALA A 102 0.63 8.45 -4.71
N PHE A 103 1.52 9.43 -4.57
CA PHE A 103 2.67 9.59 -5.46
C PHE A 103 3.75 8.52 -5.24
N ALA A 104 3.93 8.01 -4.03
CA ALA A 104 4.86 6.90 -3.75
C ALA A 104 4.50 5.61 -4.50
N SER A 105 3.24 5.45 -4.93
CA SER A 105 2.81 4.32 -5.77
C SER A 105 3.19 4.44 -7.25
N SER A 106 3.78 5.58 -7.67
CA SER A 106 4.12 5.87 -9.08
C SER A 106 4.97 4.81 -9.79
N PRO A 107 6.00 4.19 -9.16
CA PRO A 107 6.79 3.16 -9.83
C PRO A 107 5.95 1.98 -10.33
N SER A 108 4.81 1.69 -9.70
CA SER A 108 3.93 0.59 -10.11
C SER A 108 3.44 0.71 -11.55
N VAL A 109 3.37 1.92 -12.12
CA VAL A 109 3.02 2.13 -13.54
C VAL A 109 3.96 1.39 -14.49
N LEU A 110 5.22 1.19 -14.08
CA LEU A 110 6.22 0.48 -14.87
C LEU A 110 5.89 -1.00 -15.07
N ILE A 111 4.95 -1.56 -14.31
CA ILE A 111 4.47 -2.92 -14.55
C ILE A 111 3.85 -3.08 -15.94
N ALA A 112 3.27 -2.02 -16.51
CA ALA A 112 2.68 -2.07 -17.85
C ALA A 112 3.74 -2.32 -18.95
N PRO A 113 4.77 -1.46 -19.13
CA PRO A 113 5.79 -1.70 -20.15
C PRO A 113 6.62 -2.96 -19.87
N PHE A 114 7.01 -3.21 -18.61
CA PHE A 114 7.77 -4.42 -18.29
C PHE A 114 6.93 -5.68 -18.46
N GLY A 115 5.68 -5.68 -18.01
CA GLY A 115 4.78 -6.82 -18.13
C GLY A 115 4.58 -7.24 -19.59
N LEU A 116 4.36 -6.28 -20.49
CA LEU A 116 4.26 -6.56 -21.92
C LEU A 116 5.57 -7.11 -22.50
N ALA A 117 6.71 -6.50 -22.17
CA ALA A 117 8.02 -6.96 -22.63
C ALA A 117 8.34 -8.38 -22.16
N MET A 118 7.85 -8.77 -20.99
CA MET A 118 8.10 -10.08 -20.38
C MET A 118 7.15 -11.19 -20.85
N ARG A 119 6.20 -10.92 -21.75
CA ARG A 119 5.28 -11.98 -22.24
C ARG A 119 6.00 -13.13 -22.95
N ALA A 120 7.16 -12.85 -23.55
CA ALA A 120 8.00 -13.87 -24.17
C ALA A 120 9.03 -14.49 -23.19
N ALA A 121 9.09 -14.00 -21.95
CA ALA A 121 10.01 -14.47 -20.93
C ALA A 121 9.35 -15.51 -20.00
N PRO A 122 10.15 -16.33 -19.30
CA PRO A 122 9.64 -17.21 -18.26
C PRO A 122 8.81 -16.46 -17.20
N PRO A 123 7.71 -17.03 -16.68
CA PRO A 123 6.83 -16.37 -15.69
C PRO A 123 7.54 -15.81 -14.45
N VAL A 124 8.67 -16.41 -14.05
CA VAL A 124 9.50 -15.95 -12.93
C VAL A 124 9.94 -14.49 -13.08
N PHE A 125 10.19 -14.01 -14.31
CA PHE A 125 10.61 -12.63 -14.54
C PHE A 125 9.51 -11.62 -14.17
N TYR A 126 8.25 -11.94 -14.45
CA TYR A 126 7.12 -11.10 -14.04
C TYR A 126 7.08 -10.92 -12.52
N TYR A 127 7.29 -12.00 -11.77
CA TYR A 127 7.31 -11.96 -10.31
C TYR A 127 8.52 -11.19 -9.77
N LEU A 128 9.70 -11.35 -10.38
CA LEU A 128 10.91 -10.62 -9.98
C LEU A 128 10.76 -9.11 -10.17
N VAL A 129 10.23 -8.68 -11.32
CA VAL A 129 9.97 -7.26 -11.57
C VAL A 129 8.89 -6.72 -10.63
N SER A 130 7.82 -7.50 -10.42
CA SER A 130 6.76 -7.13 -9.47
C SER A 130 7.31 -6.96 -8.05
N ALA A 131 8.20 -7.86 -7.61
CA ALA A 131 8.88 -7.77 -6.32
C ALA A 131 9.80 -6.54 -6.24
N ALA A 132 10.57 -6.26 -7.29
CA ALA A 132 11.44 -5.08 -7.34
C ALA A 132 10.66 -3.77 -7.29
N LEU A 133 9.56 -3.66 -8.05
CA LEU A 133 8.67 -2.49 -8.01
C LEU A 133 7.97 -2.36 -6.64
N GLY A 134 7.52 -3.48 -6.07
CA GLY A 134 6.92 -3.50 -4.73
C GLY A 134 7.89 -3.03 -3.65
N PHE A 135 9.14 -3.49 -3.70
CA PHE A 135 10.20 -3.03 -2.79
C PHE A 135 10.49 -1.54 -2.97
N TRP A 136 10.53 -1.05 -4.22
CA TRP A 136 10.69 0.39 -4.49
C TRP A 136 9.54 1.20 -3.88
N VAL A 137 8.30 0.79 -4.11
CA VAL A 137 7.13 1.45 -3.51
C VAL A 137 7.21 1.44 -1.98
N LEU A 138 7.62 0.33 -1.37
CA LEU A 138 7.82 0.24 0.09
C LEU A 138 8.85 1.27 0.59
N VAL A 139 9.99 1.41 -0.09
CA VAL A 139 10.99 2.43 0.25
C VAL A 139 10.40 3.84 0.14
N LEU A 140 9.63 4.13 -0.93
CA LEU A 140 8.99 5.44 -1.09
C LEU A 140 7.91 5.71 -0.02
N GLN A 141 7.22 4.68 0.48
CA GLN A 141 6.28 4.82 1.60
C GLN A 141 7.02 5.18 2.89
N ILE A 142 8.16 4.52 3.18
CA ILE A 142 9.01 4.88 4.33
C ILE A 142 9.47 6.34 4.20
N LEU A 143 9.98 6.72 3.02
CA LEU A 143 10.40 8.11 2.76
C LEU A 143 9.24 9.10 2.90
N SER A 144 8.02 8.73 2.50
CA SER A 144 6.82 9.57 2.66
C SER A 144 6.51 9.84 4.13
N ILE A 145 6.64 8.82 4.99
CA ILE A 145 6.46 8.95 6.44
C ILE A 145 7.59 9.82 7.02
N GLN A 146 8.86 9.55 6.66
CA GLN A 146 10.00 10.34 7.12
C GLN A 146 9.85 11.82 6.74
N ALA A 147 9.46 12.09 5.50
CA ALA A 147 9.29 13.43 4.97
C ALA A 147 8.13 14.19 5.64
N THR A 148 7.06 13.47 6.01
CA THR A 148 5.85 14.08 6.62
C THR A 148 6.04 14.37 8.10
N TYR A 149 6.63 13.43 8.86
CA TYR A 149 6.73 13.49 10.33
C TYR A 149 8.13 13.72 10.87
N ARG A 150 9.11 13.96 9.99
CA ARG A 150 10.52 14.20 10.33
C ARG A 150 11.15 13.05 11.11
N PHE A 151 10.70 11.84 10.83
CA PHE A 151 11.23 10.62 11.46
C PHE A 151 12.59 10.20 10.90
N SER A 152 13.40 9.58 11.76
CA SER A 152 14.51 8.74 11.33
C SER A 152 13.97 7.50 10.60
N PHE A 153 14.84 6.79 9.88
CA PHE A 153 14.46 5.60 9.10
C PHE A 153 13.74 4.57 9.98
N TRP A 154 14.32 4.24 11.14
CA TRP A 154 13.75 3.24 12.06
C TRP A 154 12.40 3.63 12.64
N ARG A 155 12.18 4.93 12.93
CA ARG A 155 10.88 5.41 13.42
C ARG A 155 9.82 5.39 12.33
N ALA A 156 10.18 5.72 11.09
CA ALA A 156 9.27 5.60 9.95
C ALA A 156 8.93 4.14 9.62
N LEU A 157 9.93 3.25 9.68
CA LEU A 157 9.71 1.82 9.54
C LEU A 157 8.80 1.28 10.65
N ALA A 158 9.03 1.69 11.90
CA ALA A 158 8.15 1.33 13.02
C ALA A 158 6.72 1.83 12.81
N ALA A 159 6.54 3.07 12.35
CA ALA A 159 5.21 3.61 12.02
C ALA A 159 4.53 2.84 10.89
N LEU A 160 5.29 2.37 9.90
CA LEU A 160 4.79 1.54 8.82
C LEU A 160 4.37 0.14 9.29
N LEU A 161 5.15 -0.48 10.18
CA LEU A 161 4.91 -1.84 10.67
C LEU A 161 3.86 -1.92 11.78
N LEU A 162 3.70 -0.85 12.59
CA LEU A 162 2.79 -0.82 13.73
C LEU A 162 1.35 -1.26 13.42
N PRO A 163 0.66 -0.78 12.35
CA PRO A 163 -0.72 -1.20 12.09
C PRO A 163 -0.81 -2.70 11.79
N PHE A 164 0.19 -3.28 11.12
CA PHE A 164 0.23 -4.73 10.85
C PHE A 164 0.47 -5.54 12.12
N LEU A 165 1.35 -5.06 13.01
CA LEU A 165 1.61 -5.70 14.31
C LEU A 165 0.36 -5.67 15.21
N LEU A 166 -0.40 -4.56 15.19
CA LEU A 166 -1.64 -4.46 15.95
C LEU A 166 -2.72 -5.41 15.42
N VAL A 167 -2.88 -5.52 14.10
CA VAL A 167 -3.80 -6.49 13.49
C VAL A 167 -3.37 -7.92 13.84
N LEU A 168 -2.08 -8.24 13.73
CA LEU A 168 -1.56 -9.55 14.10
C LEU A 168 -1.85 -9.89 15.57
N ALA A 169 -1.59 -8.94 16.48
CA ALA A 169 -1.88 -9.11 17.91
C ALA A 169 -3.38 -9.32 18.16
N ALA A 170 -4.25 -8.57 17.48
CA ALA A 170 -5.70 -8.71 17.59
C ALA A 170 -6.16 -10.10 17.10
N VAL A 171 -5.66 -10.57 15.96
CA VAL A 171 -5.98 -11.91 15.43
C VAL A 171 -5.53 -13.01 16.40
N LEU A 172 -4.30 -12.94 16.91
CA LEU A 172 -3.80 -13.91 17.88
C LEU A 172 -4.66 -13.92 19.15
N LEU A 173 -5.04 -12.75 19.66
CA LEU A 173 -5.93 -12.64 20.80
C LEU A 173 -7.31 -13.25 20.52
N SER A 174 -7.90 -12.97 19.37
CA SER A 174 -9.19 -13.57 18.97
C SER A 174 -9.12 -15.09 18.87
N VAL A 175 -8.02 -15.65 18.35
CA VAL A 175 -7.81 -17.10 18.30
C VAL A 175 -7.71 -17.69 19.70
N VAL A 176 -6.91 -17.09 20.58
CA VAL A 176 -6.75 -17.56 21.97
C VAL A 176 -8.09 -17.53 22.71
N LEU A 177 -8.84 -16.44 22.60
CA LEU A 177 -10.16 -16.30 23.22
C LEU A 177 -11.18 -17.28 22.62
N GLY A 178 -11.17 -17.47 21.30
CA GLY A 178 -12.04 -18.43 20.62
C GLY A 178 -11.77 -19.87 21.07
N VAL A 179 -10.50 -20.27 21.14
CA VAL A 179 -10.11 -21.59 21.65
C VAL A 179 -10.54 -21.74 23.12
N ALA A 180 -10.27 -20.75 23.96
CA ALA A 180 -10.66 -20.77 25.37
C ALA A 180 -12.19 -20.92 25.55
N ALA A 181 -12.99 -20.26 24.71
CA ALA A 181 -14.44 -20.35 24.74
C ALA A 181 -14.99 -21.71 24.25
N LEU A 182 -14.29 -22.37 23.33
CA LEU A 182 -14.69 -23.67 22.77
C LEU A 182 -14.23 -24.86 23.62
N LEU A 183 -13.14 -24.72 24.39
CA LEU A 183 -12.59 -25.79 25.23
C LEU A 183 -13.61 -26.44 26.20
N PRO A 184 -14.48 -25.69 26.91
CA PRO A 184 -15.52 -26.29 27.75
C PRO A 184 -16.55 -27.11 26.97
N GLN A 185 -16.91 -26.65 25.76
CA GLN A 185 -17.88 -27.35 24.90
C GLN A 185 -17.29 -28.66 24.37
N LEU A 186 -16.01 -28.65 24.01
CA LEU A 186 -15.28 -29.86 23.60
C LEU A 186 -15.12 -30.87 24.74
N LYS A 187 -14.90 -30.41 25.97
CA LYS A 187 -14.87 -31.30 27.15
C LYS A 187 -16.21 -31.95 27.43
N GLY A 188 -17.32 -31.25 27.18
CA GLY A 188 -18.67 -31.82 27.33
C GLY A 188 -19.03 -32.88 26.27
N LEU A 189 -18.29 -32.93 25.15
CA LEU A 189 -18.48 -33.91 24.08
C LEU A 189 -17.59 -35.16 24.24
N LEU A 190 -16.59 -35.11 25.13
CA LEU A 190 -15.77 -36.27 25.46
C LEU A 190 -16.53 -37.16 26.47
N PRO A 191 -16.61 -38.49 26.24
CA PRO A 191 -17.25 -39.39 27.19
C PRO A 191 -16.54 -39.29 28.55
N PRO A 192 -17.27 -39.37 29.68
CA PRO A 192 -16.64 -39.41 30.99
C PRO A 192 -15.71 -40.61 31.03
N THR A 193 -14.40 -40.36 31.16
CA THR A 193 -13.42 -41.41 31.36
C THR A 193 -13.74 -42.12 32.69
N LEU A 194 -14.04 -43.42 32.62
CA LEU A 194 -14.24 -44.33 33.76
C LEU A 194 -13.04 -44.33 34.71
#